data_AF-A0A3A5W3A1-F1
#
_entry.id   AF-A0A3A5W3A1-F1
#
_cell.length_a   1.000
_cell.length_b   1.000
_cell.length_c   1.000
_cell.angle_alpha   90.00
_cell.angle_beta   90.00
_cell.angle_gamma   90.00
#
_symmetry.space_group_name_H-M   'P 1'
#
loop_
_entity.id
_entity.type
_entity.pdbx_description
1 polymer ?
#
loop_
_entity_poly.entity_id
_entity_poly.type
_entity_poly.pdbx_seq_one_letter_code
_entity_poly.pdbx_strand_id
1 'polypeptide(L)'
;GYDAQTVVPFSTVTMLMEFQGMDVILPAGHGLELVFTQNGEDYLPPACSNTCPITVNSGELMLPVIDRDGSTILITPQGDDAANNQ
;
A
#
# COMPACT_ATOMS: atom_id res chain seq x y z
N GLY A 1 11.05 7.56 20.49
CA GLY A 1 10.57 7.79 19.11
C GLY A 1 9.45 6.83 18.75
N TYR A 2 8.55 6.55 19.69
CA TYR A 2 7.33 5.75 19.47
C TYR A 2 6.08 6.57 19.80
N ASP A 3 6.26 7.83 20.20
CA ASP A 3 5.17 8.71 20.60
C ASP A 3 4.66 9.49 19.40
N ALA A 4 3.33 9.61 19.30
CA ALA A 4 2.69 10.41 18.27
C ALA A 4 3.22 11.86 18.31
N GLN A 5 3.59 12.39 17.15
CA GLN A 5 4.07 13.76 17.03
C GLN A 5 2.98 14.66 16.47
N THR A 6 2.73 15.79 17.14
CA THR A 6 1.76 16.78 16.68
C THR A 6 2.24 17.40 15.38
N VAL A 7 1.37 17.36 14.36
CA VAL A 7 1.57 18.06 13.09
C VAL A 7 0.93 19.44 13.13
N VAL A 8 1.57 20.44 12.54
CA VAL A 8 1.03 21.80 12.43
C VAL A 8 0.29 21.91 11.09
N PRO A 9 -0.88 22.57 11.04
CA PRO A 9 -1.57 22.79 9.76
C PRO A 9 -0.66 23.38 8.69
N PHE A 10 -0.82 22.94 7.45
CA PHE A 10 -0.03 23.34 6.29
C PHE A 10 1.45 22.94 6.30
N SER A 11 1.92 22.16 7.28
CA SER A 11 3.26 21.57 7.21
C SER A 11 3.29 20.37 6.26
N THR A 12 4.35 20.26 5.46
CA THR A 12 4.64 19.03 4.71
C THR A 12 5.36 18.05 5.62
N VAL A 13 4.93 16.78 5.57
CA VAL A 13 5.52 15.69 6.36
C VAL A 13 5.81 14.54 5.41
N THR A 14 6.97 13.90 5.58
CA THR A 14 7.28 12.65 4.89
C THR A 14 6.86 11.50 5.78
N MET A 15 5.90 10.69 5.31
CA MET A 15 5.46 9.49 6.01
C MET A 15 6.24 8.28 5.51
N LEU A 16 6.80 7.51 6.43
CA LEU A 16 7.34 6.18 6.13
C LEU A 16 6.25 5.16 6.46
N MET A 17 5.80 4.43 5.45
CA MET A 17 4.75 3.42 5.56
C MET A 17 5.33 2.06 5.21
N GLU A 18 4.89 1.03 5.93
CA GLU A 18 5.19 -0.36 5.61
C GLU A 18 3.89 -1.03 5.14
N PHE A 19 4.00 -1.82 4.07
CA PHE A 19 2.89 -2.61 3.55
C PHE A 19 3.04 -4.05 4.02
N GLN A 20 1.92 -4.77 4.11
CA GLN A 20 1.97 -6.21 4.31
C GLN A 20 2.69 -6.89 3.14
N GLY A 21 3.45 -7.94 3.44
CA GLY A 21 4.16 -8.71 2.43
C GLY A 21 3.20 -9.33 1.41
N MET A 22 3.57 -9.30 0.14
CA MET A 22 2.83 -9.90 -0.96
C MET A 22 3.71 -10.91 -1.70
N ASP A 23 3.16 -12.08 -2.03
CA ASP A 23 3.77 -13.06 -2.94
C ASP A 23 2.92 -13.12 -4.21
N VAL A 24 3.25 -12.27 -5.18
CA VAL A 24 2.44 -12.02 -6.38
C VAL A 24 3.33 -11.98 -7.62
N ILE A 25 2.86 -12.60 -8.69
CA ILE A 25 3.44 -12.47 -10.04
C ILE A 25 2.63 -11.42 -10.78
N LEU A 26 3.29 -10.42 -11.37
CA LEU A 26 2.66 -9.39 -12.19
C LEU A 26 2.75 -9.77 -13.68
N PRO A 27 1.66 -10.22 -14.32
CA PRO A 27 1.70 -10.61 -15.72
C PRO A 27 1.83 -9.39 -16.65
N ALA A 28 2.24 -9.64 -17.89
CA ALA A 28 2.23 -8.59 -18.91
C ALA A 28 0.82 -7.99 -19.08
N GLY A 29 0.75 -6.67 -19.29
CA GLY A 29 -0.50 -5.93 -19.44
C GLY A 29 -1.22 -5.60 -18.13
N HIS A 30 -0.71 -6.06 -16.98
CA HIS A 30 -1.21 -5.68 -15.65
C HIS A 30 -0.36 -4.56 -15.06
N GLY A 31 -0.89 -3.91 -14.02
CA GLY A 31 -0.20 -2.83 -13.30
C GLY A 31 -0.49 -2.87 -11.81
N LEU A 32 0.20 -2.00 -11.07
CA LEU A 32 -0.03 -1.79 -9.65
C LEU A 32 -0.86 -0.52 -9.47
N GLU A 33 -1.92 -0.60 -8.66
CA GLU A 33 -2.68 0.55 -8.21
C GLU A 33 -2.35 0.84 -6.75
N LEU A 34 -1.94 2.07 -6.46
CA LEU A 34 -1.69 2.52 -5.09
C LEU A 34 -2.84 3.41 -4.66
N VAL A 35 -3.66 2.92 -3.72
CA VAL A 35 -4.80 3.65 -3.18
C VAL A 35 -4.42 4.25 -1.83
N PHE A 36 -4.47 5.58 -1.73
CA PHE A 36 -4.24 6.30 -0.48
C PHE A 36 -5.58 6.79 0.09
N THR A 37 -5.89 6.36 1.31
CA THR A 37 -7.11 6.77 2.02
C THR A 37 -6.75 7.32 3.40
N GLN A 38 -7.59 8.23 3.90
CA GLN A 38 -7.45 8.79 5.26
C GLN A 38 -8.13 7.92 6.33
N ASN A 39 -8.89 6.92 5.89
CA ASN A 39 -9.66 6.00 6.71
C ASN A 39 -9.41 4.56 6.21
N GLY A 40 -9.40 3.59 7.12
CA GLY A 40 -9.25 2.17 6.81
C GLY A 40 -9.21 1.34 8.09
N GLU A 41 -9.23 0.02 7.95
CA GLU A 41 -9.25 -0.92 9.09
C GLU A 41 -7.99 -0.81 9.97
N ASP A 42 -6.84 -0.45 9.40
CA ASP A 42 -5.54 -0.53 10.08
C ASP A 42 -4.86 0.84 10.28
N TYR A 43 -5.55 1.94 9.94
CA TYR A 43 -5.07 3.31 10.18
C TYR A 43 -6.01 4.04 11.13
N LEU A 44 -5.48 4.49 12.27
CA LEU A 44 -6.18 5.41 13.13
C LEU A 44 -6.29 6.77 12.42
N PRO A 45 -7.51 7.28 12.17
CA PRO A 45 -7.67 8.58 11.54
C PRO A 45 -7.08 9.67 12.45
N PRO A 46 -6.61 10.80 11.87
CA PRO A 46 -6.15 11.93 12.67
C PRO A 46 -7.27 12.39 13.61
N ALA A 47 -6.91 12.91 14.79
CA ALA A 47 -7.88 13.31 15.81
C ALA A 47 -8.92 14.35 15.32
N CYS A 48 -8.60 15.10 14.26
CA CYS A 48 -9.51 16.05 13.63
C CYS A 48 -10.38 15.47 12.50
N SER A 49 -10.31 14.17 12.22
CA SER A 49 -11.17 13.45 11.25
C SER A 49 -11.28 14.23 9.91
N ASN A 50 -12.49 14.34 9.35
CA ASN A 50 -12.77 14.99 8.06
C ASN A 50 -12.46 16.50 8.02
N THR A 51 -12.12 17.13 9.15
CA THR A 51 -11.80 18.57 9.19
C THR A 51 -10.33 18.88 8.86
N CYS A 52 -9.49 17.86 8.70
CA CYS A 52 -8.08 17.98 8.32
C CYS A 52 -7.78 17.10 7.09
N PRO A 53 -8.13 17.53 5.87
CA PRO A 53 -7.82 16.77 4.68
C PRO A 53 -6.29 16.70 4.47
N ILE A 54 -5.77 15.50 4.26
CA ILE A 54 -4.40 15.26 3.84
C ILE A 54 -4.33 15.34 2.32
N THR A 55 -3.38 16.10 1.79
CA THR A 55 -3.05 16.12 0.36
C THR A 55 -1.72 15.41 0.16
N VAL A 56 -1.69 14.43 -0.75
CA VAL A 56 -0.47 13.73 -1.14
C VAL A 56 0.14 14.47 -2.32
N ASN A 57 1.40 14.90 -2.20
CA ASN A 57 2.12 15.61 -3.25
C ASN A 57 2.97 14.64 -4.10
N SER A 58 3.84 13.88 -3.43
CA SER A 58 4.73 12.90 -4.07
C SER A 58 5.04 11.77 -3.10
N GLY A 59 5.51 10.64 -3.63
CA GLY A 59 6.01 9.53 -2.85
C GLY A 59 7.02 8.71 -3.64
N GLU A 60 7.72 7.84 -2.93
CA GLU A 60 8.59 6.82 -3.50
C GLU A 60 8.11 5.46 -2.99
N LEU A 61 7.95 4.50 -3.91
CA LEU A 61 7.59 3.12 -3.58
C LEU A 61 8.80 2.23 -3.83
N MET A 62 9.22 1.51 -2.79
CA MET A 62 10.21 0.44 -2.91
C MET A 62 9.49 -0.91 -2.89
N LEU A 63 9.77 -1.75 -3.90
CA LEU A 63 9.28 -3.13 -3.96
C LEU A 63 10.47 -4.08 -4.06
N PRO A 64 10.52 -5.16 -3.25
CA PRO A 64 11.51 -6.21 -3.40
C PRO A 64 11.15 -7.10 -4.60
N VAL A 65 11.50 -6.67 -5.81
CA VAL A 65 11.21 -7.40 -7.05
C VAL A 65 12.21 -8.53 -7.26
N ILE A 66 11.71 -9.71 -7.64
CA ILE A 66 12.51 -10.86 -8.02
C ILE A 66 12.21 -11.18 -9.48
N ASP A 67 13.23 -11.17 -10.34
CA ASP A 67 13.10 -11.62 -11.72
C ASP A 67 13.09 -13.16 -11.77
N ARG A 68 12.08 -13.72 -12.44
CA ARG A 68 11.88 -15.17 -12.58
C ARG A 68 11.59 -15.45 -14.05
N ASP A 69 12.33 -16.39 -14.63
CA ASP A 69 12.14 -16.85 -16.01
C ASP A 69 10.92 -17.77 -16.22
N GLY A 70 10.13 -18.00 -15.16
CA GLY A 70 8.96 -18.88 -15.17
C GLY A 70 9.25 -20.36 -14.93
N SER A 71 10.50 -20.81 -15.01
CA SER A 71 10.86 -22.24 -14.92
C SER A 71 10.62 -22.86 -13.54
N THR A 72 10.59 -22.04 -12.50
CA THR A 72 10.47 -22.45 -11.09
C THR A 72 9.22 -21.89 -10.41
N ILE A 73 8.25 -21.43 -11.20
CA ILE A 73 6.99 -20.91 -10.68
C ILE A 73 5.99 -22.04 -10.51
N LEU A 74 5.49 -22.22 -9.29
CA LEU A 74 4.33 -23.09 -9.02
C LEU A 74 3.08 -22.22 -8.89
N ILE A 75 2.19 -22.29 -9.87
CA ILE A 75 0.86 -21.67 -9.79
C ILE A 75 -0.12 -22.74 -9.34
N THR A 76 -0.66 -22.60 -8.13
CA THR A 76 -1.71 -23.50 -7.65
C THR A 76 -3.03 -23.16 -8.34
N PRO A 77 -3.88 -24.16 -8.66
CA PRO A 77 -5.24 -23.89 -9.13
C PRO A 77 -5.96 -22.98 -8.14
N GLN A 78 -6.45 -21.84 -8.62
CA GLN A 78 -7.33 -20.97 -7.85
C GLN A 78 -8.77 -21.44 -8.11
N GLY A 79 -9.54 -21.68 -7.05
CA GLY A 79 -10.99 -21.90 -7.18
C GLY A 79 -11.68 -20.61 -7.60
N ASP A 80 -12.90 -20.68 -8.13
CA ASP A 80 -13.63 -19.50 -8.62
C ASP A 80 -13.79 -18.41 -7.54
N ASP A 81 -13.96 -18.83 -6.28
CA ASP A 81 -14.13 -17.95 -5.11
C ASP A 81 -12.80 -17.47 -4.48
N ALA A 82 -11.65 -17.73 -5.12
CA ALA A 82 -10.36 -17.31 -4.56
C ALA A 82 -10.27 -15.79 -4.43
N ALA A 83 -9.72 -15.30 -3.32
CA ALA A 83 -9.66 -13.88 -3.01
C ALA A 83 -8.83 -13.05 -4.02
N ASN A 84 -8.01 -13.69 -4.84
CA ASN A 84 -7.22 -13.08 -5.91
C ASN A 84 -7.88 -13.11 -7.29
N ASN A 85 -9.12 -13.60 -7.41
CA ASN A 85 -9.92 -13.54 -8.65
C ASN A 85 -10.82 -12.29 -8.74
N GLN A 86 -10.87 -11.47 -7.68
CA GLN A 86 -11.70 -10.26 -7.60
C GLN A 86 -10.89 -9.00 -7.94
#